data_AF-A0A3D6BHX1-F1
#
_entry.id   AF-A0A3D6BHX1-F1
#
_cell.length_a   1.000
_cell.length_b   1.000
_cell.length_c   1.000
_cell.angle_alpha   90.00
_cell.angle_beta   90.00
_cell.angle_gamma   90.00
#
_symmetry.space_group_name_H-M   'P 1'
#
loop_
_entity.id
_entity.type
_entity.pdbx_description
1 polymer ?
#
loop_
_entity_poly.entity_id
_entity_poly.type
_entity_poly.pdbx_seq_one_letter_code
_entity_poly.pdbx_strand_id
1 'polypeptide(L)'
;MKKRKSRALTALAVLVVLAAIAAAAMKLGLFERKNIVRDEPVPDWVDVQLIDIDGASRRGVKLEEINDIVVHYVGNPGTTAQQNRNYFNNPDSEVSSHFVIGLDGEVIQCVPLDEKSSATSERNRDTISIEVCHPDESGKFNDSTYRSLVRLTAWLCDTYGLSADHVIRHYDTCGKECPLYFVRHEDAWEQFKADVDSAM
;
A
#
# COMPACT_ATOMS: atom_id res chain seq x y z
N MET A 1 -9.88 -48.26 -33.88
CA MET A 1 -8.76 -47.28 -33.75
C MET A 1 -9.08 -45.88 -34.29
N LYS A 2 -9.66 -45.70 -35.50
CA LYS A 2 -9.97 -44.38 -36.10
C LYS A 2 -10.84 -43.43 -35.24
N LYS A 3 -11.95 -43.93 -34.64
CA LYS A 3 -12.84 -43.11 -33.78
C LYS A 3 -12.14 -42.54 -32.52
N ARG A 4 -11.17 -43.26 -31.96
CA ARG A 4 -10.41 -42.85 -30.77
C ARG A 4 -9.42 -41.73 -31.12
N LYS A 5 -8.75 -41.82 -32.28
CA LYS A 5 -7.89 -40.76 -32.83
C LYS A 5 -8.68 -39.50 -33.18
N SER A 6 -9.87 -39.63 -33.79
CA SER A 6 -10.74 -38.49 -34.09
C SER A 6 -11.20 -37.76 -32.83
N ARG A 7 -11.66 -38.48 -31.79
CA ARG A 7 -12.02 -37.87 -30.49
C ARG A 7 -10.84 -37.16 -29.83
N ALA A 8 -9.64 -37.72 -29.92
CA ALA A 8 -8.42 -37.10 -29.41
C ALA A 8 -8.06 -35.81 -30.16
N LEU A 9 -8.18 -35.78 -31.50
CA LEU A 9 -7.99 -34.55 -32.28
C LEU A 9 -9.02 -33.48 -31.95
N THR A 10 -10.29 -33.85 -31.79
CA THR A 10 -11.35 -32.90 -31.41
C THR A 10 -11.11 -32.33 -30.01
N ALA A 11 -10.73 -33.17 -29.04
CA ALA A 11 -10.38 -32.71 -27.70
C ALA A 11 -9.17 -31.75 -27.70
N LEU A 12 -8.14 -32.05 -28.51
CA LEU A 12 -6.98 -31.18 -28.66
C LEU A 12 -7.35 -29.82 -29.28
N ALA A 13 -8.19 -29.81 -30.32
CA ALA A 13 -8.66 -28.57 -30.95
C ALA A 13 -9.46 -27.70 -29.96
N VAL A 14 -10.32 -28.32 -29.13
CA VAL A 14 -11.06 -27.61 -28.08
C VAL A 14 -10.10 -27.00 -27.05
N LEU A 15 -9.07 -27.75 -26.61
CA LEU A 15 -8.06 -27.24 -25.66
C LEU A 15 -7.29 -26.04 -26.23
N VAL A 16 -6.92 -26.07 -27.51
CA VAL A 16 -6.22 -24.95 -28.16
C VAL A 16 -7.11 -23.70 -28.22
N VAL A 17 -8.40 -23.87 -28.55
CA VAL A 17 -9.35 -22.75 -28.56
C VAL A 17 -9.56 -22.19 -27.15
N LEU A 18 -9.70 -23.04 -26.13
CA LEU A 18 -9.81 -22.60 -24.74
C LEU A 18 -8.57 -21.85 -24.27
N ALA A 19 -7.37 -22.34 -24.61
CA ALA A 19 -6.12 -21.65 -24.29
C ALA A 19 -6.01 -20.28 -24.99
N ALA A 20 -6.43 -20.18 -26.25
CA ALA A 20 -6.44 -18.92 -26.99
C ALA A 20 -7.44 -17.91 -26.39
N ILE A 21 -8.62 -18.37 -25.98
CA ILE A 21 -9.62 -17.53 -25.28
C ILE A 21 -9.07 -17.06 -23.93
N ALA A 22 -8.46 -17.94 -23.14
CA ALA A 22 -7.86 -17.58 -21.86
C ALA A 22 -6.73 -16.55 -22.04
N ALA A 23 -5.85 -16.73 -23.03
CA ALA A 23 -4.78 -15.78 -23.35
C ALA A 23 -5.33 -14.42 -23.83
N ALA A 24 -6.40 -14.42 -24.63
CA ALA A 24 -7.07 -13.19 -25.06
C ALA A 24 -7.73 -12.47 -23.88
N ALA A 25 -8.40 -13.20 -22.99
CA ALA A 25 -8.99 -12.66 -21.78
C ALA A 25 -7.95 -12.11 -20.79
N MET A 26 -6.79 -12.77 -20.63
CA MET A 26 -5.65 -12.22 -19.90
C MET A 26 -5.14 -10.92 -20.51
N LYS A 27 -4.96 -10.86 -21.85
CA LYS A 27 -4.57 -9.62 -22.55
C LYS A 27 -5.60 -8.49 -22.43
N LEU A 28 -6.87 -8.84 -22.30
CA LEU A 28 -7.97 -7.90 -22.12
C LEU A 28 -8.18 -7.49 -20.65
N GLY A 29 -7.35 -7.96 -19.71
CA GLY A 29 -7.48 -7.66 -18.29
C GLY A 29 -8.76 -8.23 -17.65
N LEU A 30 -9.47 -9.15 -18.30
CA LEU A 30 -10.73 -9.73 -17.80
C LEU A 30 -10.56 -10.55 -16.52
N PHE A 31 -9.31 -10.90 -16.18
CA PHE A 31 -8.94 -11.60 -14.96
C PHE A 31 -8.08 -10.75 -14.01
N GLU A 32 -7.79 -9.49 -14.35
CA GLU A 32 -7.16 -8.59 -13.37
C GLU A 32 -8.12 -8.40 -12.21
N ARG A 33 -7.67 -8.73 -11.00
CA ARG A 33 -8.31 -8.22 -9.79
C ARG A 33 -8.16 -6.71 -9.89
N LYS A 34 -9.23 -6.02 -10.28
CA LYS A 34 -9.26 -4.57 -10.17
C LYS A 34 -8.90 -4.19 -8.74
N ASN A 35 -8.04 -3.19 -8.57
CA ASN A 35 -7.68 -2.60 -7.29
C ASN A 35 -8.84 -1.76 -6.74
N ILE A 36 -10.00 -2.39 -6.62
CA ILE A 36 -11.23 -1.77 -6.13
C ILE A 36 -11.08 -1.68 -4.63
N VAL A 37 -11.47 -0.52 -4.12
CA VAL A 37 -11.64 -0.28 -2.70
C VAL A 37 -12.50 -1.40 -2.08
N ARG A 38 -11.96 -2.06 -1.06
CA ARG A 38 -12.63 -3.13 -0.32
C ARG A 38 -12.93 -2.66 1.08
N ASP A 39 -14.12 -3.02 1.55
CA ASP A 39 -14.51 -2.95 2.96
C ASP A 39 -13.98 -4.19 3.69
N GLU A 40 -12.65 -4.38 3.65
CA GLU A 40 -11.97 -5.47 4.35
C GLU A 40 -11.52 -4.94 5.73
N PRO A 41 -11.83 -5.65 6.83
CA PRO A 41 -11.31 -5.26 8.13
C PRO A 41 -9.79 -5.32 8.14
N VAL A 42 -9.14 -4.33 8.74
CA VAL A 42 -7.70 -4.38 8.97
C VAL A 42 -7.36 -5.54 9.92
N PRO A 43 -6.13 -6.07 9.88
CA PRO A 43 -5.71 -7.16 10.76
C PRO A 43 -5.77 -6.78 12.25
N ASP A 44 -5.89 -7.79 13.12
CA ASP A 44 -6.02 -7.63 14.58
C ASP A 44 -4.85 -6.92 15.29
N TRP A 45 -3.68 -6.90 14.64
CA TRP A 45 -2.48 -6.21 15.12
C TRP A 45 -2.43 -4.73 14.73
N VAL A 46 -3.42 -4.23 13.98
CA VAL A 46 -3.61 -2.81 13.69
C VAL A 46 -4.58 -2.22 14.71
N ASP A 47 -4.14 -1.18 15.42
CA ASP A 47 -5.01 -0.42 16.31
C ASP A 47 -5.79 0.64 15.52
N VAL A 48 -7.11 0.49 15.46
CA VAL A 48 -7.98 1.38 14.69
C VAL A 48 -8.34 2.60 15.52
N GLN A 49 -7.68 3.74 15.25
CA GLN A 49 -7.93 5.02 15.91
C GLN A 49 -8.22 6.12 14.89
N LEU A 50 -9.32 5.97 14.15
CA LEU A 50 -9.70 6.91 13.11
C LEU A 50 -9.74 8.36 13.63
N ILE A 51 -9.25 9.29 12.82
CA ILE A 51 -9.36 10.72 13.10
C ILE A 51 -10.78 11.21 12.74
N ASP A 52 -11.21 12.30 13.37
CA ASP A 52 -12.52 12.90 13.17
C ASP A 52 -12.62 13.48 11.75
N ILE A 53 -13.84 13.48 11.18
CA ILE A 53 -14.08 14.17 9.91
C ILE A 53 -14.13 15.67 10.20
N ASP A 54 -13.11 16.39 9.74
CA ASP A 54 -12.91 17.82 9.99
C ASP A 54 -12.98 18.69 8.72
N GLY A 55 -13.01 18.06 7.53
CA GLY A 55 -12.99 18.75 6.25
C GLY A 55 -11.61 19.22 5.78
N ALA A 56 -10.56 18.95 6.55
CA ALA A 56 -9.17 19.31 6.25
C ALA A 56 -8.26 18.08 6.27
N SER A 57 -7.84 17.61 7.46
CA SER A 57 -7.04 16.40 7.61
C SER A 57 -7.78 15.15 7.12
N ARG A 58 -9.08 15.03 7.42
CA ARG A 58 -9.97 13.97 6.93
C ARG A 58 -11.26 14.56 6.38
N ARG A 59 -11.39 14.47 5.06
CA ARG A 59 -12.53 15.04 4.32
C ARG A 59 -13.72 14.10 4.15
N GLY A 60 -13.57 12.81 4.47
CA GLY A 60 -14.59 11.78 4.22
C GLY A 60 -14.80 11.46 2.73
N VAL A 61 -13.88 11.88 1.86
CA VAL A 61 -13.99 11.66 0.42
C VAL A 61 -13.52 10.26 0.08
N LYS A 62 -14.35 9.50 -0.63
CA LYS A 62 -14.05 8.10 -0.97
C LYS A 62 -12.98 7.97 -2.06
N LEU A 63 -12.19 6.90 -1.97
CA LEU A 63 -11.32 6.41 -3.05
C LEU A 63 -12.17 5.64 -4.07
N GLU A 64 -11.84 5.75 -5.35
CA GLU A 64 -12.48 4.96 -6.42
C GLU A 64 -11.64 3.70 -6.75
N GLU A 65 -10.32 3.84 -6.63
CA GLU A 65 -9.32 2.81 -6.88
C GLU A 65 -8.10 3.04 -5.99
N ILE A 66 -7.28 1.99 -5.83
CA ILE A 66 -6.00 2.05 -5.13
C ILE A 66 -4.91 1.56 -6.08
N ASN A 67 -4.11 2.47 -6.61
CA ASN A 67 -3.08 2.13 -7.60
C ASN A 67 -1.73 1.87 -6.94
N ASP A 68 -1.40 2.57 -5.86
CA ASP A 68 -0.09 2.45 -5.20
C ASP A 68 -0.18 2.60 -3.67
N ILE A 69 0.88 2.15 -3.00
CA ILE A 69 1.13 2.38 -1.57
C ILE A 69 2.30 3.35 -1.47
N VAL A 70 2.13 4.44 -0.72
CA VAL A 70 3.14 5.48 -0.56
C VAL A 70 3.73 5.42 0.84
N VAL A 71 5.04 5.20 0.91
CA VAL A 71 5.81 5.25 2.17
C VAL A 71 6.29 6.67 2.41
N HIS A 72 6.06 7.16 3.62
CA HIS A 72 6.52 8.44 4.14
C HIS A 72 7.38 8.23 5.40
N TYR A 73 7.96 9.32 5.91
CA TYR A 73 8.50 9.38 7.25
C TYR A 73 8.01 10.66 7.92
N VAL A 74 7.83 10.61 9.25
CA VAL A 74 7.18 11.70 9.99
C VAL A 74 7.97 13.01 9.98
N GLY A 75 9.27 12.97 9.65
CA GLY A 75 10.14 14.16 9.63
C GLY A 75 10.31 14.82 11.01
N ASN A 76 9.98 14.09 12.08
CA ASN A 76 10.02 14.54 13.46
C ASN A 76 10.58 13.40 14.34
N PRO A 77 11.90 13.35 14.53
CA PRO A 77 12.57 12.23 15.19
C PRO A 77 12.08 11.98 16.61
N GLY A 78 12.04 10.70 16.99
CA GLY A 78 11.74 10.28 18.36
C GLY A 78 10.26 10.41 18.76
N THR A 79 9.39 10.83 17.84
CA THR A 79 7.94 10.86 18.10
C THR A 79 7.32 9.47 18.03
N THR A 80 6.22 9.28 18.76
CA THR A 80 5.46 8.03 18.80
C THR A 80 4.35 8.00 17.74
N ALA A 81 3.82 6.81 17.44
CA ALA A 81 2.67 6.70 16.55
C ALA A 81 1.46 7.50 17.08
N GLN A 82 1.21 7.42 18.39
CA GLN A 82 0.10 8.13 19.04
C GLN A 82 0.24 9.66 18.93
N GLN A 83 1.45 10.21 19.08
CA GLN A 83 1.68 11.65 18.93
C GLN A 83 1.34 12.13 17.52
N ASN A 84 1.75 11.38 16.50
CA ASN A 84 1.47 11.70 15.10
C ASN A 84 -0.03 11.54 14.77
N ARG A 85 -0.69 10.47 15.24
CA ARG A 85 -2.15 10.33 15.12
C ARG A 85 -2.90 11.48 15.79
N ASN A 86 -2.47 11.89 16.99
CA ASN A 86 -3.08 13.01 17.70
C ASN A 86 -2.85 14.35 17.00
N TYR A 87 -1.68 14.52 16.37
CA TYR A 87 -1.41 15.68 15.53
C TYR A 87 -2.35 15.72 14.33
N PHE A 88 -2.56 14.60 13.63
CA PHE A 88 -3.54 14.53 12.54
C PHE A 88 -4.96 14.87 13.00
N ASN A 89 -5.34 14.51 14.22
CA ASN A 89 -6.65 14.82 14.80
C ASN A 89 -6.77 16.22 15.42
N ASN A 90 -5.79 17.10 15.22
CA ASN A 90 -5.87 18.49 15.66
C ASN A 90 -6.71 19.31 14.66
N PRO A 91 -7.66 20.15 15.10
CA PRO A 91 -8.45 21.02 14.22
C PRO A 91 -7.66 21.92 13.26
N ASP A 92 -6.41 22.25 13.61
CA ASP A 92 -5.53 23.06 12.77
C ASP A 92 -4.68 22.22 11.78
N SER A 93 -4.81 20.90 11.81
CA SER A 93 -4.09 20.00 10.89
C SER A 93 -4.76 19.96 9.53
N GLU A 94 -3.97 20.11 8.47
CA GLU A 94 -4.41 19.93 7.08
C GLU A 94 -3.90 18.62 6.46
N VAL A 95 -3.23 17.79 7.26
CA VAL A 95 -2.52 16.59 6.81
C VAL A 95 -2.95 15.34 7.58
N SER A 96 -2.90 14.20 6.91
CA SER A 96 -3.18 12.89 7.49
C SER A 96 -2.57 11.79 6.63
N SER A 97 -2.35 10.63 7.23
CA SER A 97 -1.96 9.39 6.54
C SER A 97 -2.92 8.27 6.91
N HIS A 98 -3.00 7.19 6.13
CA HIS A 98 -3.90 6.09 6.46
C HIS A 98 -3.40 5.32 7.67
N PHE A 99 -2.08 5.13 7.75
CA PHE A 99 -1.42 4.47 8.87
C PHE A 99 -0.27 5.31 9.41
N VAL A 100 0.01 5.11 10.70
CA VAL A 100 1.26 5.51 11.34
C VAL A 100 1.89 4.28 11.98
N ILE A 101 3.18 4.06 11.71
CA ILE A 101 3.99 3.02 12.37
C ILE A 101 4.93 3.68 13.36
N GLY A 102 4.90 3.21 14.60
CA GLY A 102 5.71 3.76 15.69
C GLY A 102 7.04 3.05 15.91
N LEU A 103 7.79 3.54 16.89
CA LEU A 103 9.15 3.07 17.20
C LEU A 103 9.16 1.67 17.84
N ASP A 104 8.07 1.25 18.46
CA ASP A 104 7.92 -0.09 19.02
C ASP A 104 7.32 -1.09 18.00
N GLY A 105 7.07 -0.60 16.76
CA GLY A 105 6.46 -1.37 15.68
C GLY A 105 4.94 -1.44 15.77
N GLU A 106 4.32 -0.68 16.67
CA GLU A 106 2.87 -0.52 16.74
C GLU A 106 2.34 0.17 15.47
N VAL A 107 1.16 -0.23 15.02
CA VAL A 107 0.53 0.31 13.80
C VAL A 107 -0.83 0.88 14.17
N ILE A 108 -1.02 2.17 13.91
CA ILE A 108 -2.29 2.85 14.14
C ILE A 108 -2.92 3.21 12.80
N GLN A 109 -4.17 2.79 12.58
CA GLN A 109 -4.97 3.26 11.44
C GLN A 109 -5.66 4.59 11.79
N CYS A 110 -5.41 5.61 10.98
CA CYS A 110 -5.92 6.97 11.17
C CYS A 110 -7.03 7.33 10.18
N VAL A 111 -7.00 6.79 8.96
CA VAL A 111 -8.02 7.01 7.91
C VAL A 111 -8.50 5.65 7.39
N PRO A 112 -9.81 5.46 7.14
CA PRO A 112 -10.31 4.24 6.52
C PRO A 112 -9.69 4.01 5.14
N LEU A 113 -9.52 2.75 4.74
CA LEU A 113 -8.93 2.42 3.43
C LEU A 113 -9.85 2.73 2.24
N ASP A 114 -11.09 3.10 2.51
CA ASP A 114 -12.04 3.55 1.49
C ASP A 114 -12.10 5.07 1.35
N GLU A 115 -11.30 5.83 2.09
CA GLU A 115 -11.25 7.29 2.07
C GLU A 115 -9.86 7.80 1.70
N LYS A 116 -9.81 8.99 1.09
CA LYS A 116 -8.56 9.68 0.78
C LYS A 116 -7.92 10.24 2.06
N SER A 117 -6.64 9.97 2.27
CA SER A 117 -5.80 10.73 3.22
C SER A 117 -5.33 12.08 2.62
N SER A 118 -4.66 12.90 3.43
CA SER A 118 -4.05 14.17 3.03
C SER A 118 -2.51 14.12 3.19
N ALA A 119 -1.83 13.25 2.43
CA ALA A 119 -0.39 12.98 2.57
C ALA A 119 0.43 13.20 1.28
N THR A 120 -0.13 12.88 0.11
CA THR A 120 0.62 12.74 -1.16
C THR A 120 0.04 13.62 -2.27
N SER A 121 -0.43 14.82 -1.91
CA SER A 121 -0.95 15.82 -2.86
C SER A 121 -1.96 15.23 -3.87
N GLU A 122 -1.71 15.36 -5.18
CA GLU A 122 -2.58 14.85 -6.24
C GLU A 122 -2.75 13.32 -6.22
N ARG A 123 -1.78 12.58 -5.64
CA ARG A 123 -1.83 11.12 -5.49
C ARG A 123 -2.68 10.66 -4.30
N ASN A 124 -3.22 11.58 -3.50
CA ASN A 124 -4.26 11.24 -2.52
C ASN A 124 -5.52 10.63 -3.17
N ARG A 125 -5.68 10.78 -4.49
CA ARG A 125 -6.84 10.24 -5.21
C ARG A 125 -6.81 8.72 -5.41
N ASP A 126 -5.64 8.09 -5.32
CA ASP A 126 -5.42 6.70 -5.74
C ASP A 126 -4.35 5.96 -4.92
N THR A 127 -4.00 6.42 -3.72
CA THR A 127 -2.96 5.78 -2.90
C THR A 127 -3.33 5.59 -1.45
N ILE A 128 -2.79 4.52 -0.86
CA ILE A 128 -2.75 4.33 0.60
C ILE A 128 -1.40 4.85 1.10
N SER A 129 -1.43 5.74 2.09
CA SER A 129 -0.22 6.36 2.66
C SER A 129 0.11 5.75 4.02
N ILE A 130 1.41 5.50 4.26
CA ILE A 130 1.95 4.99 5.51
C ILE A 130 2.99 6.00 6.01
N GLU A 131 2.75 6.59 7.18
CA GLU A 131 3.72 7.43 7.88
C GLU A 131 4.53 6.59 8.87
N VAL A 132 5.84 6.83 8.92
CA VAL A 132 6.77 5.94 9.64
C VAL A 132 7.65 6.75 10.58
N CYS A 133 7.61 6.41 11.87
CA CYS A 133 8.44 7.03 12.89
C CYS A 133 9.90 6.62 12.72
N HIS A 134 10.82 7.48 13.14
CA HIS A 134 12.27 7.23 13.09
C HIS A 134 12.93 7.76 14.37
N PRO A 135 13.99 7.10 14.87
CA PRO A 135 14.59 7.42 16.16
C PRO A 135 15.40 8.73 16.14
N ASP A 136 15.99 9.09 15.01
CA ASP A 136 16.91 10.23 14.90
C ASP A 136 16.85 10.93 13.53
N GLU A 137 17.63 12.00 13.37
CA GLU A 137 17.70 12.87 12.18
C GLU A 137 18.18 12.16 10.91
N SER A 138 18.71 10.94 10.99
CA SER A 138 19.08 10.18 9.78
C SER A 138 17.85 9.77 8.96
N GLY A 139 16.67 9.75 9.59
CA GLY A 139 15.44 9.23 9.00
C GLY A 139 15.43 7.70 8.84
N LYS A 140 16.46 6.99 9.31
CA LYS A 140 16.55 5.53 9.23
C LYS A 140 15.57 4.89 10.22
N PHE A 141 14.73 3.98 9.74
CA PHE A 141 13.82 3.23 10.62
C PHE A 141 14.60 2.22 11.49
N ASN A 142 14.16 2.01 12.72
CA ASN A 142 14.69 0.95 13.58
C ASN A 142 14.10 -0.42 13.19
N ASP A 143 14.61 -1.50 13.78
CA ASP A 143 14.23 -2.87 13.40
C ASP A 143 12.76 -3.22 13.69
N SER A 144 12.16 -2.69 14.76
CA SER A 144 10.74 -2.91 15.08
C SER A 144 9.85 -2.21 14.06
N THR A 145 10.08 -0.92 13.83
CA THR A 145 9.38 -0.12 12.83
C THR A 145 9.51 -0.72 11.43
N TYR A 146 10.73 -1.10 11.02
CA TYR A 146 10.98 -1.68 9.69
C TYR A 146 10.21 -2.97 9.47
N ARG A 147 10.22 -3.90 10.43
CA ARG A 147 9.47 -5.16 10.32
C ARG A 147 7.96 -4.93 10.20
N SER A 148 7.42 -3.98 10.95
CA SER A 148 6.01 -3.61 10.84
C SER A 148 5.69 -2.93 9.51
N LEU A 149 6.60 -2.12 8.97
CA LEU A 149 6.45 -1.51 7.64
C LEU A 149 6.40 -2.57 6.55
N VAL A 150 7.31 -3.55 6.57
CA VAL A 150 7.30 -4.69 5.63
C VAL A 150 5.98 -5.45 5.75
N ARG A 151 5.59 -5.85 6.97
CA ARG A 151 4.36 -6.61 7.23
C ARG A 151 3.10 -5.89 6.76
N LEU A 152 2.97 -4.61 7.08
CA LEU A 152 1.82 -3.80 6.70
C LEU A 152 1.75 -3.60 5.19
N THR A 153 2.88 -3.31 4.56
CA THR A 153 2.96 -3.07 3.12
C THR A 153 2.64 -4.33 2.33
N ALA A 154 3.18 -5.49 2.73
CA ALA A 154 2.86 -6.79 2.13
C ALA A 154 1.36 -7.12 2.25
N TRP A 155 0.78 -6.93 3.43
CA TRP A 155 -0.65 -7.14 3.63
C TRP A 155 -1.51 -6.23 2.74
N LEU A 156 -1.14 -4.96 2.59
CA LEU A 156 -1.83 -4.04 1.68
C LEU A 156 -1.70 -4.48 0.22
N CYS A 157 -0.51 -4.95 -0.18
CA CYS A 157 -0.29 -5.47 -1.53
C CYS A 157 -1.19 -6.67 -1.82
N ASP A 158 -1.23 -7.67 -0.94
CA ASP A 158 -2.09 -8.85 -1.08
C ASP A 158 -3.58 -8.49 -1.11
N THR A 159 -3.98 -7.56 -0.23
CA THR A 159 -5.37 -7.13 -0.09
C THR A 159 -5.88 -6.53 -1.39
N TYR A 160 -5.08 -5.67 -2.02
CA TYR A 160 -5.47 -4.94 -3.23
C TYR A 160 -4.99 -5.58 -4.54
N GLY A 161 -4.18 -6.63 -4.49
CA GLY A 161 -3.63 -7.29 -5.68
C GLY A 161 -2.48 -6.51 -6.32
N LEU A 162 -1.75 -5.74 -5.51
CA LEU A 162 -0.57 -4.98 -5.93
C LEU A 162 0.69 -5.84 -5.78
N SER A 163 1.72 -5.53 -6.56
CA SER A 163 3.08 -6.05 -6.37
C SER A 163 3.96 -5.03 -5.66
N ALA A 164 5.16 -5.44 -5.24
CA ALA A 164 6.16 -4.53 -4.66
C ALA A 164 6.50 -3.33 -5.58
N ASP A 165 6.29 -3.43 -6.90
CA ASP A 165 6.49 -2.31 -7.84
C ASP A 165 5.48 -1.17 -7.70
N HIS A 166 4.34 -1.43 -7.06
CA HIS A 166 3.34 -0.41 -6.72
C HIS A 166 3.60 0.22 -5.34
N VAL A 167 4.70 -0.15 -4.68
CA VAL A 167 5.16 0.48 -3.45
C VAL A 167 6.14 1.56 -3.84
N ILE A 168 5.79 2.81 -3.56
CA ILE A 168 6.54 4.00 -3.97
C ILE A 168 6.87 4.89 -2.77
N ARG A 169 7.90 5.73 -2.93
CA ARG A 169 8.22 6.80 -1.98
C ARG A 169 7.39 8.03 -2.33
N HIS A 170 7.12 8.89 -1.35
CA HIS A 170 6.58 10.22 -1.65
C HIS A 170 7.50 10.98 -2.64
N TYR A 171 8.82 10.77 -2.55
CA TYR A 171 9.80 11.24 -3.52
C TYR A 171 9.43 10.94 -4.97
N ASP A 172 8.98 9.71 -5.26
CA ASP A 172 8.68 9.28 -6.63
C ASP A 172 7.46 10.01 -7.23
N THR A 173 6.70 10.75 -6.41
CA THR A 173 5.54 11.53 -6.85
C THR A 173 5.85 13.01 -7.10
N CYS A 174 6.75 13.62 -6.32
CA CYS A 174 6.94 15.07 -6.30
C CYS A 174 8.39 15.54 -6.06
N GLY A 175 9.33 14.61 -5.84
CA GLY A 175 10.74 14.90 -5.58
C GLY A 175 11.07 15.33 -4.14
N LYS A 176 10.10 15.36 -3.21
CA LYS A 176 10.38 15.58 -1.78
C LYS A 176 11.24 14.45 -1.24
N GLU A 177 12.34 14.73 -0.54
CA GLU A 177 13.18 13.71 0.13
C GLU A 177 12.40 13.02 1.28
N CYS A 178 11.49 12.13 0.91
CA CYS A 178 10.54 11.48 1.80
C CYS A 178 10.23 10.06 1.27
N PRO A 179 10.52 8.99 2.03
CA PRO A 179 11.21 9.01 3.32
C PRO A 179 12.73 9.24 3.14
N LEU A 180 13.30 10.15 3.92
CA LEU A 180 14.67 10.67 3.73
C LEU A 180 15.73 9.57 3.54
N TYR A 181 15.71 8.55 4.40
CA TYR A 181 16.72 7.49 4.36
C TYR A 181 16.63 6.65 3.08
N PHE A 182 15.45 6.21 2.68
CA PHE A 182 15.29 5.43 1.43
C PHE A 182 15.52 6.26 0.16
N VAL A 183 15.41 7.59 0.22
CA VAL A 183 15.80 8.44 -0.92
C VAL A 183 17.31 8.56 -1.04
N ARG A 184 18.04 8.59 0.09
CA ARG A 184 19.50 8.73 0.10
C ARG A 184 20.26 7.40 0.04
N HIS A 185 19.56 6.29 0.28
CA HIS A 185 20.08 4.92 0.29
C HIS A 185 19.18 4.04 -0.58
N GLU A 186 19.38 4.12 -1.90
CA GLU A 186 18.60 3.34 -2.88
C GLU A 186 18.72 1.83 -2.65
N ASP A 187 19.88 1.36 -2.19
CA ASP A 187 20.10 -0.04 -1.83
C ASP A 187 19.18 -0.50 -0.68
N ALA A 188 18.94 0.36 0.31
CA ALA A 188 18.00 0.09 1.39
C ALA A 188 16.54 0.11 0.90
N TRP A 189 16.21 0.96 -0.07
CA TRP A 189 14.89 0.99 -0.70
C TRP A 189 14.61 -0.29 -1.50
N GLU A 190 15.56 -0.72 -2.32
CA GLU A 190 15.44 -1.97 -3.09
C GLU A 190 15.37 -3.19 -2.18
N GLN A 191 16.13 -3.20 -1.08
CA GLN A 191 16.02 -4.26 -0.07
C GLN A 191 14.63 -4.28 0.58
N PHE A 192 14.07 -3.11 0.91
CA PHE A 192 12.72 -3.01 1.45
C PHE A 192 11.68 -3.59 0.47
N LYS A 193 11.75 -3.24 -0.82
CA LYS A 193 10.85 -3.81 -1.84
C LYS A 193 10.99 -5.33 -1.93
N ALA A 194 12.21 -5.86 -1.88
CA ALA A 194 12.46 -7.31 -1.91
C ALA A 194 11.92 -8.03 -0.66
N ASP A 195 12.03 -7.40 0.51
CA ASP A 195 11.48 -7.93 1.77
C ASP A 195 9.94 -7.92 1.76
N VAL A 196 9.32 -6.88 1.19
CA VAL A 196 7.87 -6.83 0.96
C VAL A 196 7.45 -7.95 0.01
N ASP A 197 8.14 -8.12 -1.12
CA ASP A 197 7.84 -9.19 -2.08
C ASP A 197 7.96 -10.59 -1.47
N SER A 198 8.95 -10.79 -0.59
CA SER A 198 9.13 -12.05 0.13
C SER A 198 8.09 -12.30 1.22
N ALA A 199 7.36 -11.26 1.66
CA ALA A 199 6.39 -11.32 2.74
C ALA A 199 4.93 -11.40 2.27
N MET A 200 4.67 -11.26 0.95
CA MET A 200 3.40 -11.58 0.29
C MET A 200 3.28 -13.09 0.05
#